data_AF-A0A5V0ITQ7-F1
#
_entry.id   AF-A0A5V0ITQ7-F1
#
_cell.length_a   1.000
_cell.length_b   1.000
_cell.length_c   1.000
_cell.angle_alpha   90.00
_cell.angle_beta   90.00
_cell.angle_gamma   90.00
#
_symmetry.space_group_name_H-M   'P 1'
#
loop_
_entity.id
_entity.type
_entity.pdbx_description
1 polymer ?
#
loop_
_entity_poly.entity_id
_entity_poly.type
_entity_poly.pdbx_seq_one_letter_code
_entity_poly.pdbx_strand_id
1 'polypeptide(L)'
;MDNVAPTPQQFTSPLNCILLKISKYQPNLHLTPNEFSYLAAMAMWGMEESGVESNSEHYFVQSGYDETICHSIIRYVDERINEDPNTSDVRVNNFLKRALEQGLLSLAGMSVADVGGTYRLTQLAHDLLKPFQQSDELEDKETLSQRYLRIDQELSSLNAASDGEKITDSEWLVKVELFLPSLKDLLTGVFKNQEFLISKFHSMRSEIQTEIGISLETEIQQLLEIIRTLAGQINDLRMLVMNRADAVLMQLEILQNTVVQKGGAQRLKNTLSSLFGSLVDVREFANHSLKDLSGFFSSVLDRIRIRIALDPNANLGYLIDRTIELFGRSSWSLALPSTVKLMQLREWDTPPPPADNALFLDDNDDEELVREMPAFQLESFAREFVEKALSDNKPVSNVSVIRNILRKFPFNETDRLRLAQCAIKELMKQSNNIQDDISPEWVLMDESANYEIEEQWIISQGGLND
;
A
#
# COMPACT_ATOMS: atom_id res chain seq x y z
N MET A 1 47.39 -24.90 8.65
CA MET A 1 46.39 -23.88 8.26
C MET A 1 45.27 -24.65 7.61
N ASP A 2 44.25 -24.93 8.39
CA ASP A 2 43.16 -25.81 8.01
C ASP A 2 42.24 -25.10 7.01
N ASN A 3 42.07 -25.74 5.84
CA ASN A 3 41.02 -25.41 4.89
C ASN A 3 39.69 -25.80 5.50
N VAL A 4 39.05 -24.83 6.17
CA VAL A 4 37.64 -24.95 6.56
C VAL A 4 36.82 -24.86 5.28
N ALA A 5 36.35 -26.02 4.80
CA ALA A 5 35.30 -26.08 3.80
C ALA A 5 34.06 -25.34 4.35
N PRO A 6 33.43 -24.43 3.59
CA PRO A 6 32.25 -23.74 4.06
C PRO A 6 31.12 -24.75 4.26
N THR A 7 30.62 -24.82 5.49
CA THR A 7 29.45 -25.60 5.88
C THR A 7 28.25 -25.20 5.02
N PRO A 8 27.44 -26.15 4.52
CA PRO A 8 26.23 -25.83 3.77
C PRO A 8 25.23 -25.21 4.74
N GLN A 9 25.06 -23.89 4.65
CA GLN A 9 23.97 -23.20 5.34
C GLN A 9 22.66 -23.81 4.86
N GLN A 10 21.89 -24.39 5.79
CA GLN A 10 20.52 -24.83 5.53
C GLN A 10 19.67 -23.59 5.26
N PHE A 11 19.45 -23.27 3.98
CA PHE A 11 18.58 -22.19 3.57
C PHE A 11 17.12 -22.57 3.83
N THR A 12 16.51 -21.96 4.86
CA THR A 12 15.16 -22.29 5.33
C THR A 12 14.04 -21.52 4.61
N SER A 13 14.34 -20.53 3.77
CA SER A 13 13.31 -19.78 3.04
C SER A 13 13.32 -20.08 1.53
N PRO A 14 12.15 -20.36 0.93
CA PRO A 14 12.04 -20.61 -0.52
C PRO A 14 12.48 -19.41 -1.36
N LEU A 15 12.31 -18.19 -0.84
CA LEU A 15 12.81 -16.95 -1.46
C LEU A 15 14.34 -16.92 -1.56
N ASN A 16 15.07 -17.31 -0.51
CA ASN A 16 16.53 -17.35 -0.57
C ASN A 16 17.03 -18.39 -1.58
N CYS A 17 16.34 -19.53 -1.70
CA CYS A 17 16.64 -20.53 -2.73
C CYS A 17 16.41 -19.98 -4.16
N ILE A 18 15.38 -19.15 -4.37
CA ILE A 18 15.14 -18.48 -5.66
C ILE A 18 16.22 -17.43 -5.94
N LEU A 19 16.54 -16.57 -4.96
CA LEU A 19 17.58 -15.54 -5.12
C LEU A 19 18.97 -16.16 -5.40
N LEU A 20 19.29 -17.30 -4.77
CA LEU A 20 20.51 -18.05 -5.05
C LEU A 20 20.51 -18.68 -6.44
N LYS A 21 19.35 -19.12 -6.95
CA LYS A 21 19.23 -19.57 -8.34
C LYS A 21 19.43 -18.40 -9.31
N ILE A 22 18.84 -17.24 -9.02
CA ILE A 22 19.02 -16.02 -9.82
C ILE A 22 20.49 -15.60 -9.83
N SER A 23 21.17 -15.60 -8.68
CA SER A 23 22.60 -15.24 -8.62
C SER A 23 23.52 -16.25 -9.32
N LYS A 24 23.15 -17.54 -9.30
CA LYS A 24 23.90 -18.62 -9.95
C LYS A 24 23.73 -18.65 -11.47
N TYR A 25 22.50 -18.46 -11.96
CA TYR A 25 22.19 -18.55 -13.40
C TYR A 25 22.22 -17.20 -14.12
N GLN A 26 22.26 -16.08 -13.38
CA GLN A 26 22.30 -14.71 -13.91
C GLN A 26 21.35 -14.50 -15.10
N PRO A 27 20.03 -14.78 -14.94
CA PRO A 27 19.08 -14.59 -16.02
C PRO A 27 19.10 -13.12 -16.45
N ASN A 28 19.38 -12.87 -17.72
CA ASN A 28 19.43 -11.54 -18.29
C ASN A 28 18.56 -11.49 -19.55
N LEU A 29 17.76 -10.43 -19.68
CA LEU A 29 16.95 -10.16 -20.85
C LEU A 29 17.34 -8.78 -21.39
N HIS A 30 18.06 -8.78 -22.51
CA HIS A 30 18.46 -7.57 -23.22
C HIS A 30 18.08 -7.72 -24.68
N LEU A 31 17.01 -7.01 -25.06
CA LEU A 31 16.51 -6.93 -26.43
C LEU A 31 16.51 -5.48 -26.88
N THR A 32 17.20 -5.22 -27.99
CA THR A 32 17.06 -3.95 -28.73
C THR A 32 15.75 -3.95 -29.53
N PRO A 33 15.24 -2.78 -29.96
CA PRO A 33 14.04 -2.71 -30.79
C PRO A 33 14.13 -3.55 -32.08
N ASN A 34 15.34 -3.67 -32.65
CA ASN A 34 15.58 -4.41 -33.89
C ASN A 34 15.55 -5.93 -33.62
N GLU A 35 16.20 -6.38 -32.54
CA GLU A 35 16.15 -7.78 -32.09
C GLU A 35 14.72 -8.21 -31.69
N PHE A 36 13.96 -7.30 -31.09
CA PHE A 36 12.53 -7.51 -30.82
C PHE A 36 11.73 -7.67 -32.13
N SER A 37 12.02 -6.84 -33.14
CA SER A 37 11.40 -6.94 -34.47
C SER A 37 11.75 -8.25 -35.17
N TYR A 38 12.96 -8.76 -35.01
CA TYR A 38 13.36 -10.08 -35.53
C TYR A 38 12.55 -11.21 -34.89
N LEU A 39 12.39 -11.19 -33.56
CA LEU A 39 11.57 -12.17 -32.84
C LEU A 39 10.11 -12.13 -33.29
N ALA A 40 9.53 -10.93 -33.43
CA ALA A 40 8.17 -10.74 -33.91
C ALA A 40 8.00 -11.29 -35.34
N ALA A 41 8.96 -10.99 -36.23
CA ALA A 41 8.94 -11.50 -37.59
C ALA A 41 9.05 -13.03 -37.64
N MET A 42 9.95 -13.64 -36.84
CA MET A 42 10.05 -15.09 -36.74
C MET A 42 8.75 -15.71 -36.26
N ALA A 43 8.09 -15.13 -35.26
CA ALA A 43 6.87 -15.69 -34.70
C ALA A 43 5.66 -15.58 -35.64
N MET A 44 5.63 -14.58 -36.52
CA MET A 44 4.60 -14.41 -37.56
C MET A 44 4.93 -15.21 -38.84
N TRP A 45 6.20 -15.61 -39.02
CA TRP A 45 6.65 -16.34 -40.21
C TRP A 45 6.05 -17.75 -40.25
N GLY A 46 5.31 -18.05 -41.31
CA GLY A 46 4.64 -19.35 -41.50
C GLY A 46 3.22 -19.43 -40.93
N MET A 47 2.71 -18.36 -40.30
CA MET A 47 1.30 -18.31 -39.87
C MET A 47 0.31 -18.27 -41.06
N GLU A 48 0.70 -17.67 -42.20
CA GLU A 48 -0.17 -17.57 -43.38
C GLU A 48 -0.26 -18.86 -44.21
N GLU A 49 0.76 -19.72 -44.21
CA GLU A 49 0.79 -20.94 -45.05
C GLU A 49 0.04 -22.12 -44.44
N SER A 50 -0.19 -22.12 -43.13
CA SER A 50 -0.78 -23.27 -42.44
C SER A 50 -2.32 -23.26 -42.45
N GLY A 51 -2.96 -22.12 -42.72
CA GLY A 51 -4.43 -21.99 -42.64
C GLY A 51 -5.02 -22.38 -41.27
N VAL A 52 -4.18 -22.52 -40.24
CA VAL A 52 -4.58 -22.89 -38.89
C VAL A 52 -4.83 -21.60 -38.12
N GLU A 53 -6.11 -21.36 -37.83
CA GLU A 53 -6.60 -20.26 -37.00
C GLU A 53 -5.85 -20.16 -35.67
N SER A 54 -5.62 -18.92 -35.25
CA SER A 54 -4.80 -18.38 -34.15
C SER A 54 -4.97 -18.97 -32.73
N ASN A 55 -5.69 -20.08 -32.54
CA ASN A 55 -6.41 -20.34 -31.29
C ASN A 55 -6.24 -21.69 -30.59
N SER A 56 -5.27 -22.53 -30.95
CA SER A 56 -4.97 -23.66 -30.07
C SER A 56 -3.93 -23.27 -29.02
N GLU A 57 -4.23 -23.45 -27.73
CA GLU A 57 -3.27 -23.35 -26.60
C GLU A 57 -2.11 -24.40 -26.69
N HIS A 58 -1.93 -24.98 -27.87
CA HIS A 58 -0.94 -25.98 -28.24
C HIS A 58 -0.12 -25.52 -29.48
N TYR A 59 0.24 -24.24 -29.56
CA TYR A 59 1.25 -23.72 -30.52
C TYR A 59 2.68 -24.24 -30.28
N PHE A 60 2.88 -25.28 -29.48
CA PHE A 60 4.20 -25.87 -29.20
C PHE A 60 4.88 -26.54 -30.39
N VAL A 61 4.25 -26.57 -31.56
CA VAL A 61 4.81 -27.12 -32.79
C VAL A 61 4.84 -26.05 -33.89
N GLN A 62 5.45 -24.90 -33.63
CA GLN A 62 6.10 -24.19 -34.73
C GLN A 62 7.16 -25.13 -35.33
N SER A 63 7.07 -25.36 -36.65
CA SER A 63 8.14 -26.01 -37.41
C SER A 63 9.43 -25.26 -37.11
N GLY A 64 10.46 -25.97 -36.64
CA GLY A 64 11.76 -25.36 -36.35
C GLY A 64 12.28 -24.61 -37.57
N TYR A 65 12.90 -23.45 -37.33
CA TYR A 65 13.49 -22.63 -38.37
C TYR A 65 14.93 -23.10 -38.59
N ASP A 66 15.27 -23.47 -39.83
CA ASP A 66 16.66 -23.68 -40.21
C ASP A 66 17.42 -22.36 -40.21
N GLU A 67 18.74 -22.40 -40.08
CA GLU A 67 19.59 -21.21 -40.07
C GLU A 67 19.38 -20.33 -41.31
N THR A 68 19.20 -20.95 -42.49
CA THR A 68 18.91 -20.25 -43.75
C THR A 68 17.58 -19.50 -43.72
N ILE A 69 16.58 -20.04 -43.02
CA ILE A 69 15.27 -19.42 -42.84
C ILE A 69 15.38 -18.28 -41.83
N CYS A 70 16.12 -18.45 -40.73
CA CYS A 70 16.41 -17.36 -39.80
C CYS A 70 17.10 -16.18 -40.50
N HIS A 71 18.11 -16.45 -41.33
CA HIS A 71 18.80 -15.43 -42.11
C HIS A 71 17.86 -14.71 -43.09
N SER A 72 16.95 -15.43 -43.75
CA SER A 72 16.01 -14.80 -44.70
C SER A 72 14.98 -13.91 -44.00
N ILE A 73 14.44 -14.34 -42.86
CA ILE A 73 13.49 -13.56 -42.03
C ILE A 73 14.15 -12.27 -41.55
N ILE A 74 15.35 -12.38 -41.00
CA ILE A 74 16.04 -11.22 -40.41
C ILE A 74 16.50 -10.25 -41.50
N ARG A 75 16.98 -10.74 -42.65
CA ARG A 75 17.31 -9.88 -43.80
C ARG A 75 16.08 -9.10 -44.28
N TYR A 76 14.92 -9.74 -44.30
CA TYR A 76 13.65 -9.07 -44.64
C TYR A 76 13.31 -7.94 -43.66
N VAL A 77 13.57 -8.11 -42.36
CA VAL A 77 13.38 -7.05 -41.37
C VAL A 77 14.42 -5.93 -41.53
N ASP A 78 15.70 -6.28 -41.74
CA ASP A 78 16.79 -5.32 -41.98
C ASP A 78 16.50 -4.42 -43.19
N GLU A 79 15.98 -5.00 -44.27
CA GLU A 79 15.56 -4.27 -45.48
C GLU A 79 14.45 -3.26 -45.18
N ARG A 80 13.52 -3.55 -44.25
CA ARG A 80 12.43 -2.65 -43.88
C ARG A 80 12.82 -1.57 -42.87
N ILE A 81 13.83 -1.82 -42.05
CA ILE A 81 14.35 -0.85 -41.08
C ILE A 81 15.45 0.04 -41.71
N ASN A 82 15.81 -0.19 -42.99
CA ASN A 82 16.90 0.48 -43.71
C ASN A 82 18.26 0.30 -43.03
N GLU A 83 18.54 -0.89 -42.50
CA GLU A 83 19.85 -1.21 -41.96
C GLU A 83 20.87 -1.56 -43.06
N ASP A 84 22.17 -1.39 -42.76
CA ASP A 84 23.25 -1.70 -43.71
C ASP A 84 23.23 -3.19 -44.09
N PRO A 85 23.00 -3.55 -45.36
CA PRO A 85 22.91 -4.95 -45.79
C PRO A 85 24.25 -5.70 -45.66
N ASN A 86 25.38 -4.99 -45.62
CA ASN A 86 26.70 -5.61 -45.55
C ASN A 86 27.02 -6.23 -44.18
N THR A 87 26.29 -5.84 -43.14
CA THR A 87 26.48 -6.33 -41.76
C THR A 87 25.37 -7.27 -41.30
N SER A 88 24.38 -7.56 -42.17
CA SER A 88 23.21 -8.36 -41.85
C SER A 88 23.57 -9.76 -41.34
N ASP A 89 24.45 -10.49 -42.04
CA ASP A 89 24.84 -11.85 -41.63
C ASP A 89 25.56 -11.90 -40.27
N VAL A 90 26.34 -10.87 -39.94
CA VAL A 90 27.02 -10.77 -38.64
C VAL A 90 26.02 -10.44 -37.54
N ARG A 91 25.04 -9.58 -37.80
CA ARG A 91 23.97 -9.26 -36.85
C ARG A 91 23.06 -10.45 -36.59
N VAL A 92 22.68 -11.19 -37.64
CA VAL A 92 21.87 -12.42 -37.52
C VAL A 92 22.55 -13.41 -36.59
N ASN A 93 23.83 -13.71 -36.83
CA ASN A 93 24.59 -14.65 -36.02
C ASN A 93 24.75 -14.18 -34.56
N ASN A 94 24.99 -12.89 -34.36
CA ASN A 94 25.07 -12.30 -33.02
C ASN A 94 23.72 -12.36 -32.30
N PHE A 95 22.61 -12.14 -33.02
CA PHE A 95 21.26 -12.23 -32.49
C PHE A 95 20.91 -13.68 -32.12
N LEU A 96 21.12 -14.65 -33.03
CA LEU A 96 20.84 -16.07 -32.76
C LEU A 96 21.61 -16.57 -31.54
N LYS A 97 22.89 -16.22 -31.43
CA LYS A 97 23.71 -16.56 -30.27
C LYS A 97 23.16 -15.94 -28.97
N ARG A 98 22.85 -14.64 -28.98
CA ARG A 98 22.30 -13.95 -27.81
C ARG A 98 20.90 -14.47 -27.44
N ALA A 99 20.05 -14.74 -28.41
CA ALA A 99 18.71 -15.25 -28.19
C ALA A 99 18.73 -16.66 -27.60
N LEU A 100 19.70 -17.51 -27.98
CA LEU A 100 19.97 -18.79 -27.32
C LEU A 100 20.47 -18.60 -25.87
N GLU A 101 21.43 -17.70 -25.65
CA GLU A 101 21.98 -17.40 -24.31
C GLU A 101 20.90 -16.85 -23.35
N GLN A 102 19.96 -16.05 -23.86
CA GLN A 102 18.84 -15.48 -23.10
C GLN A 102 17.63 -16.43 -22.98
N GLY A 103 17.70 -17.63 -23.58
CA GLY A 103 16.61 -18.62 -23.55
C GLY A 103 15.36 -18.22 -24.32
N LEU A 104 15.49 -17.33 -25.31
CA LEU A 104 14.42 -16.91 -26.24
C LEU A 104 14.29 -17.87 -27.42
N LEU A 105 15.40 -18.49 -27.81
CA LEU A 105 15.45 -19.59 -28.77
C LEU A 105 15.93 -20.86 -28.09
N SER A 106 15.49 -22.00 -28.60
CA SER A 106 15.98 -23.34 -28.27
C SER A 106 16.51 -24.00 -29.53
N LEU A 107 17.66 -24.67 -29.43
CA LEU A 107 18.27 -25.41 -30.52
C LEU A 107 17.87 -26.88 -30.42
N ALA A 108 17.10 -27.37 -31.39
CA ALA A 108 16.72 -28.78 -31.48
C ALA A 108 17.46 -29.47 -32.64
N GLY A 109 18.11 -30.58 -32.34
CA GLY A 109 18.79 -31.43 -33.32
C GLY A 109 20.25 -31.06 -33.58
N MET A 110 21.17 -31.88 -33.08
CA MET A 110 22.46 -32.11 -33.74
C MET A 110 22.40 -33.54 -34.27
N SER A 111 21.71 -33.74 -35.40
CA SER A 111 21.75 -35.02 -36.11
C SER A 111 23.00 -35.06 -36.97
N VAL A 112 23.69 -36.21 -37.01
CA VAL A 112 24.97 -36.43 -37.71
C VAL A 112 24.87 -36.23 -39.24
N ALA A 113 23.66 -36.02 -39.78
CA ALA A 113 23.41 -35.85 -41.21
C ALA A 113 23.21 -34.39 -41.67
N ASP A 114 22.84 -33.45 -40.78
CA ASP A 114 22.54 -32.07 -41.16
C ASP A 114 23.47 -31.09 -40.42
N VAL A 115 24.29 -30.39 -41.18
CA VAL A 115 25.05 -29.23 -40.72
C VAL A 115 24.08 -28.06 -40.65
N GLY A 116 23.31 -27.99 -39.57
CA GLY A 116 22.32 -26.94 -39.33
C GLY A 116 21.36 -27.36 -38.23
N GLY A 117 21.43 -26.71 -37.08
CA GLY A 117 20.46 -26.95 -36.01
C GLY A 117 19.15 -26.21 -36.29
N THR A 118 18.03 -26.78 -35.83
CA THR A 118 16.72 -26.11 -35.96
C THR A 118 16.47 -25.20 -34.76
N TYR A 119 16.18 -23.93 -35.01
CA TYR A 119 15.85 -22.95 -33.99
C TYR A 119 14.34 -22.96 -33.73
N ARG A 120 13.95 -22.97 -32.45
CA ARG A 120 12.55 -22.89 -32.02
C ARG A 120 12.38 -21.74 -31.04
N LEU A 121 11.31 -20.96 -31.19
CA LEU A 121 10.93 -19.97 -30.21
C LEU A 121 10.53 -20.67 -28.90
N THR A 122 11.00 -20.14 -27.77
CA THR A 122 10.65 -20.67 -26.45
C THR A 122 9.34 -20.04 -25.96
N GLN A 123 8.76 -20.62 -24.89
CA GLN A 123 7.59 -20.04 -24.23
C GLN A 123 7.83 -18.58 -23.80
N LEU A 124 9.04 -18.25 -23.35
CA LEU A 124 9.41 -16.89 -22.97
C LEU A 124 9.30 -15.92 -24.15
N ALA A 125 9.76 -16.32 -25.35
CA ALA A 125 9.66 -15.48 -26.54
C ALA A 125 8.19 -15.26 -26.95
N HIS A 126 7.35 -16.30 -26.89
CA HIS A 126 5.91 -16.17 -27.15
C HIS A 126 5.23 -15.27 -26.12
N ASP A 127 5.54 -15.42 -24.83
CA ASP A 127 4.96 -14.59 -23.76
C ASP A 127 5.36 -13.11 -23.92
N LEU A 128 6.57 -12.82 -24.40
CA LEU A 128 7.03 -11.45 -24.69
C LEU A 128 6.32 -10.82 -25.90
N LEU A 129 6.02 -11.62 -26.92
CA LEU A 129 5.38 -11.15 -28.16
C LEU A 129 3.85 -11.10 -28.06
N LYS A 130 3.26 -11.83 -27.11
CA LYS A 130 1.81 -11.93 -26.90
C LYS A 130 1.07 -10.59 -26.90
N PRO A 131 1.54 -9.52 -26.24
CA PRO A 131 0.85 -8.22 -26.27
C PRO A 131 0.78 -7.57 -27.66
N PHE A 132 1.65 -7.98 -28.59
CA PHE A 132 1.77 -7.39 -29.94
C PHE A 132 1.19 -8.29 -31.04
N GLN A 133 0.97 -9.57 -30.74
CA GLN A 133 0.40 -10.55 -31.68
C GLN A 133 -1.12 -10.68 -31.57
N GLN A 134 -1.67 -10.39 -30.39
CA GLN A 134 -3.12 -10.42 -30.21
C GLN A 134 -3.73 -9.23 -30.95
N SER A 135 -4.57 -9.49 -31.94
CA SER A 135 -5.57 -8.51 -32.36
C SER A 135 -6.38 -8.13 -31.13
N ASP A 136 -6.64 -6.83 -30.93
CA ASP A 136 -7.55 -6.31 -29.89
C ASP A 136 -8.99 -6.89 -29.97
N GLU A 137 -9.26 -7.70 -30.99
CA GLU A 137 -10.42 -8.56 -31.10
C GLU A 137 -10.24 -9.80 -30.21
N LEU A 138 -10.78 -9.73 -29.00
CA LEU A 138 -11.09 -10.89 -28.16
C LEU A 138 -11.81 -11.97 -29.00
N GLU A 139 -11.09 -13.03 -29.38
CA GLU A 139 -11.72 -14.28 -29.87
C GLU A 139 -12.37 -15.07 -28.72
N ASP A 140 -12.14 -14.66 -27.46
CA ASP A 140 -12.95 -15.04 -26.31
C ASP A 140 -14.33 -14.36 -26.42
N LYS A 141 -15.24 -14.99 -27.17
CA LYS A 141 -16.66 -14.60 -27.31
C LYS A 141 -17.40 -14.50 -25.97
N GLU A 142 -16.84 -15.08 -24.90
CA GLU A 142 -17.48 -15.11 -23.59
C GLU A 142 -17.16 -13.84 -22.81
N THR A 143 -18.18 -12.99 -22.62
CA THR A 143 -18.04 -11.74 -21.88
C THR A 143 -17.68 -12.02 -20.41
N LEU A 144 -16.99 -11.07 -19.76
CA LEU A 144 -16.69 -11.14 -18.32
C LEU A 144 -17.93 -11.49 -17.48
N SER A 145 -19.09 -10.96 -17.87
CA SER A 145 -20.40 -11.24 -17.25
C SER A 145 -20.85 -12.69 -17.39
N GLN A 146 -20.64 -13.31 -18.55
CA GLN A 146 -20.98 -14.71 -18.81
C GLN A 146 -20.09 -15.64 -17.99
N ARG A 147 -18.79 -15.34 -17.89
CA ARG A 147 -17.85 -16.09 -17.05
C ARG A 147 -18.24 -16.07 -15.57
N TYR A 148 -18.52 -14.88 -15.02
CA TYR A 148 -18.98 -14.77 -13.63
C TYR A 148 -20.32 -15.47 -13.39
N LEU A 149 -21.26 -15.38 -14.33
CA LEU A 149 -22.56 -16.05 -14.22
C LEU A 149 -22.42 -17.58 -14.28
N ARG A 150 -21.53 -18.08 -15.12
CA ARG A 150 -21.23 -19.52 -15.20
C ARG A 150 -20.59 -20.03 -13.92
N ILE A 151 -19.60 -19.31 -13.37
CA ILE A 151 -18.98 -19.64 -12.09
C ILE A 151 -20.05 -19.67 -10.98
N ASP A 152 -20.91 -18.66 -10.91
CA ASP A 152 -21.99 -18.55 -9.92
C ASP A 152 -23.00 -19.71 -10.03
N GLN A 153 -23.40 -20.07 -11.26
CA GLN A 153 -24.30 -21.21 -11.51
C GLN A 153 -23.65 -22.55 -11.13
N GLU A 154 -22.41 -22.77 -11.54
CA GLU A 154 -21.69 -24.02 -11.25
C GLU A 154 -21.45 -24.16 -9.74
N LEU A 155 -21.03 -23.10 -9.04
CA LEU A 155 -20.87 -23.09 -7.57
C LEU A 155 -22.20 -23.28 -6.84
N SER A 156 -23.26 -22.57 -7.26
CA SER A 156 -24.59 -22.70 -6.66
C SER A 156 -25.14 -24.13 -6.82
N SER A 157 -24.93 -24.74 -7.98
CA SER A 157 -25.33 -26.13 -8.23
C SER A 157 -24.58 -27.12 -7.34
N LEU A 158 -23.30 -26.85 -7.06
CA LEU A 158 -22.43 -27.71 -6.28
C LEU A 158 -22.73 -27.60 -4.79
N ASN A 159 -23.02 -26.38 -4.32
CA ASN A 159 -23.51 -26.11 -2.97
C ASN A 159 -24.91 -26.72 -2.75
N ALA A 160 -25.85 -26.56 -3.69
CA ALA A 160 -27.18 -27.18 -3.60
C ALA A 160 -27.12 -28.72 -3.61
N ALA A 161 -26.15 -29.31 -4.32
CA ALA A 161 -25.91 -30.75 -4.31
C ALA A 161 -25.33 -31.26 -2.98
N SER A 162 -24.77 -30.39 -2.13
CA SER A 162 -24.32 -30.75 -0.78
C SER A 162 -25.48 -31.03 0.16
N ASP A 163 -26.60 -30.31 -0.02
CA ASP A 163 -27.78 -30.34 0.85
C ASP A 163 -28.82 -31.37 0.39
N GLY A 164 -28.64 -31.98 -0.78
CA GLY A 164 -29.53 -33.00 -1.31
C GLY A 164 -29.33 -34.36 -0.62
N GLU A 165 -30.42 -34.96 -0.12
CA GLU A 165 -30.45 -36.25 0.60
C GLU A 165 -29.91 -37.47 -0.19
N LYS A 166 -29.46 -37.31 -1.44
CA LYS A 166 -29.13 -38.40 -2.37
C LYS A 166 -27.64 -38.62 -2.66
N ILE A 167 -26.74 -37.83 -2.07
CA ILE A 167 -25.29 -37.90 -2.36
C ILE A 167 -24.53 -38.16 -1.05
N THR A 168 -23.62 -39.13 -1.07
CA THR A 168 -22.71 -39.35 0.07
C THR A 168 -21.65 -38.26 0.14
N ASP A 169 -21.19 -37.90 1.34
CA ASP A 169 -20.18 -36.85 1.52
C ASP A 169 -18.89 -37.11 0.74
N SER A 170 -18.50 -38.37 0.56
CA SER A 170 -17.36 -38.77 -0.28
C SER A 170 -17.59 -38.51 -1.77
N GLU A 171 -18.79 -38.80 -2.29
CA GLU A 171 -19.12 -38.57 -3.71
C GLU A 171 -19.23 -37.06 -4.02
N TRP A 172 -19.69 -36.28 -3.05
CA TRP A 172 -19.72 -34.82 -3.17
C TRP A 172 -18.30 -34.23 -3.23
N LEU A 173 -17.40 -34.65 -2.34
CA LEU A 173 -16.00 -34.19 -2.34
C LEU A 173 -15.27 -34.50 -3.66
N VAL A 174 -15.52 -35.66 -4.27
CA VAL A 174 -14.95 -36.00 -5.59
C VAL A 174 -15.46 -35.05 -6.69
N LYS A 175 -16.74 -34.65 -6.64
CA LYS A 175 -17.28 -33.65 -7.57
C LYS A 175 -16.64 -32.27 -7.37
N VAL A 176 -16.36 -31.87 -6.12
CA VAL A 176 -15.62 -30.63 -5.81
C VAL A 176 -14.21 -30.69 -6.43
N GLU A 177 -13.50 -31.81 -6.26
CA GLU A 177 -12.14 -31.97 -6.81
C GLU A 177 -12.10 -31.92 -8.34
N LEU A 178 -13.09 -32.51 -9.01
CA LEU A 178 -13.22 -32.45 -10.47
C LEU A 178 -13.58 -31.05 -11.00
N PHE A 179 -14.23 -30.24 -10.16
CA PHE A 179 -14.64 -28.88 -10.50
C PHE A 179 -13.49 -27.86 -10.42
N LEU A 180 -12.52 -28.08 -9.52
CA LEU A 180 -11.42 -27.14 -9.26
C LEU A 180 -10.62 -26.72 -10.51
N PRO A 181 -10.25 -27.63 -11.44
CA PRO A 181 -9.53 -27.22 -12.66
C PRO A 181 -10.36 -26.29 -13.54
N SER A 182 -11.67 -26.57 -13.68
CA SER A 182 -12.60 -25.73 -14.44
C SER A 182 -12.75 -24.35 -13.81
N LEU A 183 -12.92 -24.29 -12.49
CA LEU A 183 -12.99 -23.03 -11.76
C LEU A 183 -11.71 -22.21 -11.90
N LYS A 184 -10.54 -22.86 -11.81
CA LYS A 184 -9.24 -22.20 -11.99
C LYS A 184 -9.11 -21.60 -13.39
N ASP A 185 -9.53 -22.33 -14.41
CA ASP A 185 -9.50 -21.86 -15.80
C ASP A 185 -10.44 -20.66 -16.00
N LEU A 186 -11.68 -20.76 -15.53
CA LEU A 186 -12.66 -19.66 -15.57
C LEU A 186 -12.16 -18.40 -14.84
N LEU A 187 -11.55 -18.56 -13.66
CA LEU A 187 -10.94 -17.45 -12.93
C LEU A 187 -9.76 -16.85 -13.70
N THR A 188 -8.89 -17.68 -14.29
CA THR A 188 -7.77 -17.21 -15.11
C THR A 188 -8.28 -16.43 -16.33
N GLY A 189 -9.38 -16.87 -16.94
CA GLY A 189 -10.06 -16.13 -18.00
C GLY A 189 -10.65 -14.80 -17.53
N VAL A 190 -11.18 -14.73 -16.31
CA VAL A 190 -11.63 -13.47 -15.69
C VAL A 190 -10.45 -12.50 -15.51
N PHE A 191 -9.30 -12.97 -15.02
CA PHE A 191 -8.08 -12.16 -14.90
C PHE A 191 -7.64 -11.60 -16.25
N LYS A 192 -7.49 -12.45 -17.28
CA LYS A 192 -7.08 -12.02 -18.63
C LYS A 192 -8.02 -10.95 -19.19
N ASN A 193 -9.32 -11.13 -19.03
CA ASN A 193 -10.31 -10.16 -19.51
C ASN A 193 -10.21 -8.82 -18.77
N GLN A 194 -9.94 -8.83 -17.46
CA GLN A 194 -9.76 -7.60 -16.68
C GLN A 194 -8.45 -6.87 -17.05
N GLU A 195 -7.33 -7.60 -17.18
CA GLU A 195 -6.06 -7.03 -17.62
C GLU A 195 -6.19 -6.40 -19.01
N PHE A 196 -6.89 -7.06 -19.93
CA PHE A 196 -7.18 -6.51 -21.26
C PHE A 196 -7.97 -5.19 -21.18
N LEU A 197 -9.04 -5.15 -20.40
CA LEU A 197 -9.83 -3.93 -20.22
C LEU A 197 -8.99 -2.79 -19.65
N ILE A 198 -8.13 -3.08 -18.67
CA ILE A 198 -7.21 -2.10 -18.09
C ILE A 198 -6.18 -1.62 -19.09
N SER A 199 -5.61 -2.52 -19.90
CA SER A 199 -4.69 -2.17 -20.99
C SER A 199 -5.37 -1.24 -22.00
N LYS A 200 -6.59 -1.59 -22.42
CA LYS A 200 -7.41 -0.75 -23.31
C LYS A 200 -7.70 0.63 -22.71
N PHE A 201 -7.97 0.70 -21.39
CA PHE A 201 -8.13 1.97 -20.70
C PHE A 201 -6.83 2.80 -20.69
N HIS A 202 -5.67 2.16 -20.53
CA HIS A 202 -4.39 2.85 -20.62
C HIS A 202 -4.09 3.35 -22.04
N SER A 203 -4.44 2.59 -23.08
CA SER A 203 -4.35 3.04 -24.48
C SER A 203 -5.23 4.26 -24.72
N MET A 204 -6.52 4.18 -24.37
CA MET A 204 -7.45 5.31 -24.51
C MET A 204 -6.98 6.53 -23.72
N ARG A 205 -6.43 6.34 -22.51
CA ARG A 205 -5.84 7.43 -21.75
C ARG A 205 -4.64 8.05 -22.49
N SER A 206 -3.79 7.24 -23.10
CA SER A 206 -2.66 7.73 -23.90
C SER A 206 -3.15 8.50 -25.11
N GLU A 207 -4.15 7.98 -25.82
CA GLU A 207 -4.81 8.64 -26.96
C GLU A 207 -5.35 10.02 -26.57
N ILE A 208 -6.12 10.10 -25.47
CA ILE A 208 -6.61 11.36 -24.88
C ILE A 208 -5.47 12.31 -24.53
N GLN A 209 -4.31 11.81 -24.10
CA GLN A 209 -3.15 12.66 -23.79
C GLN A 209 -2.43 13.16 -25.05
N THR A 210 -2.42 12.37 -26.12
CA THR A 210 -1.74 12.69 -27.38
C THR A 210 -2.58 13.54 -28.34
N GLU A 211 -3.91 13.40 -28.33
CA GLU A 211 -4.83 14.20 -29.17
C GLU A 211 -5.03 15.64 -28.66
N ILE A 212 -4.36 16.04 -27.58
CA ILE A 212 -4.32 17.41 -27.07
C ILE A 212 -3.43 18.25 -28.00
N GLY A 213 -3.99 18.71 -29.12
CA GLY A 213 -3.35 19.58 -30.11
C GLY A 213 -4.22 19.96 -31.31
N ILE A 214 -5.49 19.53 -31.39
CA ILE A 214 -6.43 19.85 -32.47
C ILE A 214 -7.47 20.87 -31.94
N SER A 215 -8.28 21.51 -32.78
CA SER A 215 -9.12 22.64 -32.36
C SER A 215 -9.98 22.34 -31.12
N LEU A 216 -9.96 23.29 -30.17
CA LEU A 216 -10.52 23.19 -28.80
C LEU A 216 -11.96 22.63 -28.73
N GLU A 217 -12.81 23.02 -29.68
CA GLU A 217 -14.21 22.59 -29.70
C GLU A 217 -14.37 21.13 -30.09
N THR A 218 -13.57 20.65 -31.06
CA THR A 218 -13.56 19.23 -31.46
C THR A 218 -12.93 18.36 -30.40
N GLU A 219 -11.87 18.84 -29.74
CA GLU A 219 -11.24 18.15 -28.60
C GLU A 219 -12.23 17.96 -27.43
N ILE A 220 -12.97 19.00 -27.05
CA ILE A 220 -13.91 18.90 -25.92
C ILE A 220 -15.04 17.93 -26.23
N GLN A 221 -15.57 17.93 -27.46
CA GLN A 221 -16.64 17.01 -27.87
C GLN A 221 -16.15 15.56 -27.90
N GLN A 222 -14.97 15.31 -28.50
CA GLN A 222 -14.35 13.99 -28.55
C GLN A 222 -13.98 13.50 -27.14
N LEU A 223 -13.39 14.35 -26.29
CA LEU A 223 -13.11 13.99 -24.90
C LEU A 223 -14.39 13.64 -24.14
N LEU A 224 -15.47 14.41 -24.30
CA LEU A 224 -16.73 14.14 -23.62
C LEU A 224 -17.37 12.83 -24.10
N GLU A 225 -17.28 12.51 -25.39
CA GLU A 225 -17.77 11.25 -25.95
C GLU A 225 -16.95 10.05 -25.46
N ILE A 226 -15.62 10.16 -25.49
CA ILE A 226 -14.73 9.15 -24.93
C ILE A 226 -15.00 9.00 -23.43
N ILE A 227 -15.10 10.09 -22.68
CA ILE A 227 -15.40 10.04 -21.24
C ILE A 227 -16.74 9.35 -20.97
N ARG A 228 -17.77 9.64 -21.77
CA ARG A 228 -19.11 9.07 -21.59
C ARG A 228 -19.14 7.58 -21.88
N THR A 229 -18.47 7.15 -22.96
CA THR A 229 -18.35 5.73 -23.31
C THR A 229 -17.53 4.98 -22.26
N LEU A 230 -16.41 5.56 -21.82
CA LEU A 230 -15.55 5.02 -20.77
C LEU A 230 -16.32 4.90 -19.44
N ALA A 231 -17.05 5.94 -19.03
CA ALA A 231 -17.84 5.95 -17.80
C ALA A 231 -18.96 4.89 -17.82
N GLY A 232 -19.59 4.67 -18.98
CA GLY A 232 -20.54 3.58 -19.18
C GLY A 232 -19.87 2.21 -18.97
N GLN A 233 -18.76 1.96 -19.66
CA GLN A 233 -18.01 0.70 -19.55
C GLN A 233 -17.52 0.43 -18.12
N ILE A 234 -17.10 1.47 -17.40
CA ILE A 234 -16.63 1.39 -16.01
C ILE A 234 -17.76 1.12 -15.05
N ASN A 235 -18.91 1.77 -15.25
CA ASN A 235 -20.07 1.48 -14.44
C ASN A 235 -20.55 0.04 -14.66
N ASP A 236 -20.54 -0.43 -15.91
CA ASP A 236 -20.89 -1.81 -16.24
C ASP A 236 -19.88 -2.80 -15.64
N LEU A 237 -18.58 -2.48 -15.71
CA LEU A 237 -17.53 -3.28 -15.07
C LEU A 237 -17.64 -3.29 -13.56
N ARG A 238 -17.91 -2.15 -12.93
CA ARG A 238 -18.14 -2.07 -11.49
C ARG A 238 -19.35 -2.90 -11.08
N MET A 239 -20.45 -2.79 -11.81
CA MET A 239 -21.66 -3.56 -11.53
C MET A 239 -21.46 -5.06 -11.75
N LEU A 240 -20.67 -5.45 -12.73
CA LEU A 240 -20.32 -6.85 -12.99
C LEU A 240 -19.35 -7.40 -11.97
N VAL A 241 -18.20 -6.75 -11.79
CA VAL A 241 -17.14 -7.22 -10.90
C VAL A 241 -17.60 -7.16 -9.46
N MET A 242 -18.17 -6.05 -8.96
CA MET A 242 -18.51 -5.99 -7.53
C MET A 242 -19.69 -6.91 -7.19
N ASN A 243 -20.80 -6.85 -7.92
CA ASN A 243 -21.98 -7.64 -7.53
C ASN A 243 -21.77 -9.15 -7.80
N ARG A 244 -21.10 -9.51 -8.89
CA ARG A 244 -20.90 -10.93 -9.22
C ARG A 244 -19.69 -11.52 -8.53
N ALA A 245 -18.58 -10.80 -8.35
CA ALA A 245 -17.46 -11.33 -7.57
C ALA A 245 -17.86 -11.50 -6.10
N ASP A 246 -18.66 -10.60 -5.52
CA ASP A 246 -19.14 -10.76 -4.14
C ASP A 246 -20.07 -11.98 -4.00
N ALA A 247 -20.94 -12.22 -4.98
CA ALA A 247 -21.78 -13.43 -5.02
C ALA A 247 -20.92 -14.70 -5.13
N VAL A 248 -19.95 -14.72 -6.04
CA VAL A 248 -19.04 -15.87 -6.23
C VAL A 248 -18.17 -16.09 -4.99
N LEU A 249 -17.66 -15.04 -4.35
CA LEU A 249 -16.90 -15.13 -3.10
C LEU A 249 -17.74 -15.72 -1.98
N MET A 250 -19.00 -15.29 -1.83
CA MET A 250 -19.92 -15.85 -0.84
C MET A 250 -20.18 -17.34 -1.11
N GLN A 251 -20.41 -17.74 -2.37
CA GLN A 251 -20.60 -19.13 -2.74
C GLN A 251 -19.34 -19.99 -2.51
N LEU A 252 -18.16 -19.43 -2.76
CA LEU A 252 -16.87 -20.08 -2.48
C LEU A 252 -16.61 -20.24 -0.97
N GLU A 253 -17.00 -19.26 -0.16
CA GLU A 253 -16.89 -19.34 1.29
C GLU A 253 -17.82 -20.44 1.85
N ILE A 254 -19.06 -20.51 1.36
CA ILE A 254 -20.00 -21.59 1.70
C ILE A 254 -19.40 -22.95 1.33
N LEU A 255 -18.81 -23.07 0.13
CA LEU A 255 -18.16 -24.28 -0.36
C LEU A 255 -16.96 -24.67 0.52
N GLN A 256 -16.11 -23.71 0.88
CA GLN A 256 -14.95 -23.92 1.75
C GLN A 256 -15.39 -24.42 3.13
N ASN A 257 -16.43 -23.82 3.70
CA ASN A 257 -16.97 -24.21 5.00
C ASN A 257 -17.58 -25.63 4.94
N THR A 258 -18.32 -25.98 3.89
CA THR A 258 -18.87 -27.35 3.72
C THR A 258 -17.77 -28.38 3.50
N VAL A 259 -16.70 -28.08 2.75
CA VAL A 259 -15.54 -28.97 2.61
C VAL A 259 -14.81 -29.19 3.94
N VAL A 260 -14.73 -28.16 4.79
CA VAL A 260 -14.16 -28.29 6.14
C VAL A 260 -15.03 -29.17 7.03
N GLN A 261 -16.35 -28.95 7.03
CA GLN A 261 -17.31 -29.72 7.82
C GLN A 261 -17.36 -31.20 7.40
N LYS A 262 -17.31 -31.50 6.10
CA LYS A 262 -17.33 -32.86 5.55
C LYS A 262 -15.97 -33.59 5.57
N GLY A 263 -14.95 -33.00 6.23
CA GLY A 263 -13.66 -33.66 6.41
C GLY A 263 -12.79 -33.78 5.16
N GLY A 264 -12.92 -32.85 4.20
CA GLY A 264 -12.16 -32.87 2.95
C GLY A 264 -10.63 -32.87 3.15
N ALA A 265 -9.91 -33.41 2.16
CA ALA A 265 -8.45 -33.50 2.19
C ALA A 265 -7.78 -32.13 2.34
N GLN A 266 -6.64 -32.07 3.05
CA GLN A 266 -5.92 -30.80 3.27
C GLN A 266 -5.50 -30.12 1.95
N ARG A 267 -5.18 -30.91 0.92
CA ARG A 267 -4.86 -30.39 -0.43
C ARG A 267 -6.02 -29.61 -1.03
N LEU A 268 -7.24 -30.15 -0.95
CA LEU A 268 -8.47 -29.54 -1.45
C LEU A 268 -8.77 -28.21 -0.72
N LYS A 269 -8.60 -28.20 0.61
CA LYS A 269 -8.74 -27.00 1.44
C LYS A 269 -7.75 -25.90 1.04
N ASN A 270 -6.48 -26.27 0.83
CA ASN A 270 -5.44 -25.33 0.43
C ASN A 270 -5.69 -24.77 -0.98
N THR A 271 -6.15 -25.60 -1.93
CA THR A 271 -6.48 -25.14 -3.29
C THR A 271 -7.68 -24.20 -3.30
N LEU A 272 -8.74 -24.50 -2.53
CA LEU A 272 -9.90 -23.60 -2.40
C LEU A 272 -9.51 -22.27 -1.74
N SER A 273 -8.70 -22.32 -0.67
CA SER A 273 -8.20 -21.10 -0.02
C SER A 273 -7.33 -20.26 -0.95
N SER A 274 -6.51 -20.89 -1.81
CA SER A 274 -5.71 -20.18 -2.81
C SER A 274 -6.56 -19.55 -3.90
N LEU A 275 -7.62 -20.23 -4.36
CA LEU A 275 -8.55 -19.68 -5.35
C LEU A 275 -9.40 -18.55 -4.77
N PHE A 276 -9.82 -18.68 -3.51
CA PHE A 276 -10.49 -17.62 -2.77
C PHE A 276 -9.59 -16.38 -2.66
N GLY A 277 -8.34 -16.55 -2.20
CA GLY A 277 -7.36 -15.45 -2.14
C GLY A 277 -7.13 -14.81 -3.49
N SER A 278 -6.95 -15.63 -4.54
CA SER A 278 -6.82 -15.15 -5.91
C SER A 278 -8.01 -14.30 -6.35
N LEU A 279 -9.26 -14.70 -6.09
CA LEU A 279 -10.45 -13.91 -6.42
C LEU A 279 -10.59 -12.63 -5.57
N VAL A 280 -10.12 -12.64 -4.32
CA VAL A 280 -10.03 -11.42 -3.51
C VAL A 280 -9.02 -10.44 -4.13
N ASP A 281 -7.86 -10.93 -4.55
CA ASP A 281 -6.85 -10.10 -5.24
C ASP A 281 -7.42 -9.51 -6.55
N VAL A 282 -8.19 -10.27 -7.34
CA VAL A 282 -8.92 -9.77 -8.52
C VAL A 282 -9.79 -8.58 -8.14
N ARG A 283 -10.60 -8.76 -7.09
CA ARG A 283 -11.57 -7.77 -6.64
C ARG A 283 -10.89 -6.50 -6.15
N GLU A 284 -9.83 -6.64 -5.37
CA GLU A 284 -9.05 -5.50 -4.87
C GLU A 284 -8.36 -4.74 -6.01
N PHE A 285 -7.74 -5.47 -6.93
CA PHE A 285 -7.13 -4.88 -8.12
C PHE A 285 -8.15 -4.10 -8.95
N ALA A 286 -9.32 -4.70 -9.24
CA ALA A 286 -10.39 -4.01 -9.96
C ALA A 286 -10.87 -2.75 -9.23
N ASN A 287 -11.01 -2.80 -7.90
CA ASN A 287 -11.40 -1.63 -7.11
C ASN A 287 -10.35 -0.51 -7.15
N HIS A 288 -9.07 -0.85 -7.09
CA HIS A 288 -7.99 0.11 -7.24
C HIS A 288 -7.98 0.73 -8.64
N SER A 289 -8.10 -0.08 -9.69
CA SER A 289 -8.18 0.42 -11.06
C SER A 289 -9.40 1.35 -11.27
N LEU A 290 -10.57 0.99 -10.74
CA LEU A 290 -11.77 1.84 -10.81
C LEU A 290 -11.60 3.17 -10.07
N LYS A 291 -10.92 3.16 -8.91
CA LYS A 291 -10.62 4.37 -8.13
C LYS A 291 -9.64 5.28 -8.87
N ASP A 292 -8.58 4.71 -9.43
CA ASP A 292 -7.60 5.45 -10.23
C ASP A 292 -8.25 6.09 -11.45
N LEU A 293 -9.18 5.37 -12.07
CA LEU A 293 -9.92 5.86 -13.22
C LEU A 293 -10.90 6.99 -12.85
N SER A 294 -11.61 6.86 -11.73
CA SER A 294 -12.41 7.95 -11.17
C SER A 294 -11.57 9.22 -10.92
N GLY A 295 -10.35 9.05 -10.38
CA GLY A 295 -9.39 10.15 -10.20
C GLY A 295 -8.88 10.74 -11.51
N PHE A 296 -8.69 9.93 -12.54
CA PHE A 296 -8.35 10.41 -13.87
C PHE A 296 -9.50 11.24 -14.46
N PHE A 297 -10.76 10.77 -14.36
CA PHE A 297 -11.91 11.52 -14.85
C PHE A 297 -12.07 12.87 -14.18
N SER A 298 -11.93 12.94 -12.85
CA SER A 298 -12.02 14.22 -12.16
C SER A 298 -10.92 15.17 -12.64
N SER A 299 -9.69 14.67 -12.81
CA SER A 299 -8.59 15.47 -13.36
C SER A 299 -8.86 15.96 -14.77
N VAL A 300 -9.43 15.13 -15.63
CA VAL A 300 -9.76 15.51 -17.01
C VAL A 300 -10.91 16.54 -17.03
N LEU A 301 -11.97 16.34 -16.27
CA LEU A 301 -13.07 17.30 -16.16
C LEU A 301 -12.61 18.63 -15.55
N ASP A 302 -11.74 18.59 -14.55
CA ASP A 302 -11.15 19.79 -13.97
C ASP A 302 -10.26 20.52 -14.99
N ARG A 303 -9.48 19.78 -15.79
CA ARG A 303 -8.70 20.36 -16.90
C ARG A 303 -9.60 21.00 -17.95
N ILE A 304 -10.65 20.31 -18.40
CA ILE A 304 -11.64 20.87 -19.33
C ILE A 304 -12.25 22.13 -18.73
N ARG A 305 -12.69 22.08 -17.47
CA ARG A 305 -13.30 23.20 -16.76
C ARG A 305 -12.36 24.40 -16.68
N ILE A 306 -11.10 24.19 -16.25
CA ILE A 306 -10.08 25.24 -16.15
C ILE A 306 -9.79 25.81 -17.54
N ARG A 307 -9.68 24.95 -18.57
CA ARG A 307 -9.34 25.37 -19.93
C ARG A 307 -10.47 26.15 -20.60
N ILE A 308 -11.73 25.71 -20.45
CA ILE A 308 -12.91 26.47 -20.91
C ILE A 308 -13.03 27.80 -20.16
N ALA A 309 -12.80 27.81 -18.85
CA ALA A 309 -12.94 29.01 -18.04
C ALA A 309 -11.85 30.06 -18.31
N LEU A 310 -10.61 29.64 -18.55
CA LEU A 310 -9.48 30.53 -18.76
C LEU A 310 -9.26 30.89 -20.23
N ASP A 311 -9.59 30.00 -21.17
CA ASP A 311 -9.26 30.17 -22.58
C ASP A 311 -10.37 29.69 -23.53
N PRO A 312 -11.56 30.32 -23.50
CA PRO A 312 -12.69 29.94 -24.36
C PRO A 312 -12.40 30.10 -25.87
N ASN A 313 -11.38 30.88 -26.24
CA ASN A 313 -10.99 31.15 -27.63
C ASN A 313 -9.67 30.45 -28.04
N ALA A 314 -9.11 29.59 -27.19
CA ALA A 314 -7.83 28.88 -27.42
C ALA A 314 -6.60 29.78 -27.73
N ASN A 315 -6.63 31.05 -27.30
CA ASN A 315 -5.59 32.04 -27.59
C ASN A 315 -4.59 32.21 -26.43
N LEU A 316 -5.01 31.93 -25.20
CA LEU A 316 -4.18 32.11 -24.01
C LEU A 316 -2.94 31.20 -24.02
N GLY A 317 -3.09 29.95 -24.47
CA GLY A 317 -1.96 29.03 -24.63
C GLY A 317 -0.88 29.58 -25.55
N TYR A 318 -1.27 30.00 -26.76
CA TYR A 318 -0.36 30.63 -27.72
C TYR A 318 0.30 31.90 -27.16
N LEU A 319 -0.46 32.73 -26.45
CA LEU A 319 0.06 33.95 -25.83
C LEU A 319 1.06 33.64 -24.72
N ILE A 320 0.84 32.60 -23.91
CA ILE A 320 1.77 32.16 -22.87
C ILE A 320 3.08 31.67 -23.52
N ASP A 321 3.01 30.79 -24.52
CA ASP A 321 4.20 30.28 -25.22
C ASP A 321 4.99 31.41 -25.87
N ARG A 322 4.28 32.35 -26.52
CA ARG A 322 4.90 33.54 -27.10
C ARG A 322 5.52 34.45 -26.05
N THR A 323 4.90 34.56 -24.87
CA THR A 323 5.43 35.36 -23.76
C THR A 323 6.67 34.70 -23.15
N ILE A 324 6.73 33.37 -23.10
CA ILE A 324 7.91 32.61 -22.65
C ILE A 324 9.08 32.86 -23.61
N GLU A 325 8.86 32.76 -24.93
CA GLU A 325 9.89 33.08 -25.94
C GLU A 325 10.42 34.51 -25.80
N LEU A 326 9.54 35.46 -25.49
CA LEU A 326 9.87 36.88 -25.38
C LEU A 326 10.41 37.27 -23.99
N PHE A 327 10.30 36.40 -22.98
CA PHE A 327 10.69 36.68 -21.60
C PHE A 327 12.17 37.07 -21.47
N GLY A 328 13.03 36.48 -22.30
CA GLY A 328 14.45 36.80 -22.35
C GLY A 328 14.76 38.23 -22.84
N ARG A 329 13.83 38.89 -23.55
CA ARG A 329 13.99 40.26 -24.05
C ARG A 329 13.47 41.31 -23.07
N SER A 330 12.38 40.98 -22.37
CA SER A 330 11.74 41.87 -21.40
C SER A 330 11.24 41.02 -20.23
N SER A 331 12.15 40.81 -19.28
CA SER A 331 11.87 40.01 -18.10
C SER A 331 11.02 40.79 -17.11
N TRP A 332 10.09 40.09 -16.47
CA TRP A 332 9.21 40.62 -15.45
C TRP A 332 9.08 39.58 -14.33
N SER A 333 8.68 40.01 -13.14
CA SER A 333 8.55 39.12 -11.98
C SER A 333 7.22 39.36 -11.27
N LEU A 334 6.61 38.28 -10.76
CA LEU A 334 5.42 38.38 -9.92
C LEU A 334 5.83 38.76 -8.49
N ALA A 335 5.30 39.87 -8.00
CA ALA A 335 5.48 40.27 -6.60
C ALA A 335 4.54 39.44 -5.71
N LEU A 336 5.08 38.39 -5.08
CA LEU A 336 4.35 37.61 -4.09
C LEU A 336 4.49 38.27 -2.70
N PRO A 337 3.42 38.29 -1.89
CA PRO A 337 3.50 38.80 -0.52
C PRO A 337 4.45 37.92 0.30
N SER A 338 5.64 38.45 0.58
CA SER A 338 6.63 37.80 1.45
C SER A 338 6.30 38.16 2.90
N THR A 339 5.74 37.22 3.65
CA THR A 339 5.65 37.36 5.10
C THR A 339 7.05 37.24 5.69
N VAL A 340 7.47 38.25 6.45
CA VAL A 340 8.73 38.17 7.20
C VAL A 340 8.56 37.05 8.23
N LYS A 341 9.35 35.98 8.11
CA LYS A 341 9.32 34.89 9.08
C LYS A 341 9.70 35.45 10.44
N LEU A 342 8.91 35.12 11.46
CA LEU A 342 9.18 35.52 12.83
C LEU A 342 10.55 34.94 13.22
N MET A 343 11.49 35.82 13.52
CA MET A 343 12.85 35.44 13.86
C MET A 343 12.82 34.89 15.28
N GLN A 344 12.75 33.56 15.39
CA GLN A 344 12.85 32.89 16.68
C GLN A 344 14.26 33.10 17.23
N LEU A 345 14.36 33.60 18.45
CA LEU A 345 15.61 33.51 19.21
C LEU A 345 15.95 32.02 19.32
N ARG A 346 17.21 31.66 19.06
CA ARG A 346 17.68 30.29 19.27
C ARG A 346 17.34 29.91 20.71
N GLU A 347 16.51 28.91 20.91
CA GLU A 347 16.37 28.23 22.20
C GLU A 347 17.75 27.65 22.48
N TRP A 348 18.51 28.32 23.34
CA TRP A 348 19.64 27.68 24.00
C TRP A 348 19.01 26.69 24.96
N ASP A 349 19.26 25.40 24.76
CA ASP A 349 19.12 24.42 25.83
C ASP A 349 19.81 25.03 27.06
N THR A 350 19.08 25.14 28.16
CA THR A 350 19.68 25.58 29.42
C THR A 350 20.90 24.69 29.64
N PRO A 351 22.10 25.27 29.80
CA PRO A 351 23.29 24.47 30.01
C PRO A 351 22.99 23.49 31.15
N PRO A 352 23.38 22.21 31.03
CA PRO A 352 23.08 21.22 32.05
C PRO A 352 23.47 21.80 33.40
N PRO A 353 22.59 21.68 34.43
CA PRO A 353 22.88 22.24 35.74
C PRO A 353 24.27 21.75 36.16
N PRO A 354 25.17 22.65 36.62
CA PRO A 354 26.52 22.27 36.98
C PRO A 354 26.46 21.10 37.96
N ALA A 355 27.23 20.06 37.67
CA ALA A 355 27.30 18.87 38.52
C ALA A 355 27.64 19.32 39.95
N ASP A 356 26.73 19.03 40.88
CA ASP A 356 26.81 19.15 42.33
C ASP A 356 27.83 20.17 42.90
N ASN A 357 27.29 21.24 43.51
CA ASN A 357 27.96 22.11 44.50
C ASN A 357 29.08 23.04 44.01
N ALA A 358 28.82 23.88 43.02
CA ALA A 358 29.61 25.10 42.80
C ALA A 358 28.70 26.34 42.66
N LEU A 359 27.84 26.56 43.66
CA LEU A 359 27.45 27.93 44.01
C LEU A 359 28.68 28.56 44.65
N PHE A 360 29.26 29.58 44.03
CA PHE A 360 30.16 30.47 44.75
C PHE A 360 29.34 31.09 45.88
N LEU A 361 29.73 30.77 47.11
CA LEU A 361 29.28 31.49 48.29
C LEU A 361 29.82 32.92 48.16
N ASP A 362 28.97 33.85 47.70
CA ASP A 362 29.19 35.24 48.06
C ASP A 362 28.78 35.36 49.52
N ASP A 363 29.80 35.53 50.37
CA ASP A 363 29.68 36.00 51.74
C ASP A 363 29.00 37.36 51.72
N ASN A 364 27.67 37.38 51.78
CA ASN A 364 26.92 38.54 52.22
C ASN A 364 25.93 38.09 53.28
N ASP A 365 26.26 38.55 54.49
CA ASP A 365 25.43 38.54 55.69
C ASP A 365 24.03 39.04 55.36
N ASP A 366 23.04 38.15 55.37
CA ASP A 366 21.64 38.49 55.61
C ASP A 366 21.00 37.34 56.41
N GLU A 367 20.88 37.61 57.71
CA GLU A 367 20.07 36.92 58.73
C GLU A 367 19.99 35.39 58.66
N GLU A 368 20.78 34.73 59.52
CA GLU A 368 20.51 33.37 59.98
C GLU A 368 19.03 33.28 60.43
N LEU A 369 18.16 32.79 59.54
CA LEU A 369 16.84 32.30 59.91
C LEU A 369 17.05 31.07 60.78
N VAL A 370 17.25 31.31 62.08
CA VAL A 370 17.36 30.29 63.11
C VAL A 370 16.11 29.42 63.02
N ARG A 371 16.27 28.22 62.47
CA ARG A 371 15.24 27.21 62.41
C ARG A 371 15.00 26.73 63.83
N GLU A 372 13.88 27.09 64.43
CA GLU A 372 13.58 26.67 65.80
C GLU A 372 13.22 25.18 65.87
N MET A 373 12.64 24.61 64.80
CA MET A 373 12.28 23.18 64.75
C MET A 373 12.89 22.39 63.57
N PRO A 374 13.49 21.21 63.84
CA PRO A 374 13.88 20.26 62.81
C PRO A 374 12.69 19.75 61.98
N ALA A 375 12.90 19.52 60.69
CA ALA A 375 11.85 19.09 59.75
C ALA A 375 11.13 17.79 60.17
N PHE A 376 11.85 16.84 60.78
CA PHE A 376 11.26 15.57 61.23
C PHE A 376 10.24 15.76 62.37
N GLN A 377 10.41 16.79 63.21
CA GLN A 377 9.46 17.09 64.27
C GLN A 377 8.19 17.71 63.69
N LEU A 378 8.32 18.62 62.73
CA LEU A 378 7.18 19.21 62.00
C LEU A 378 6.37 18.13 61.25
N GLU A 379 7.03 17.14 60.65
CA GLU A 379 6.35 16.01 60.03
C GLU A 379 5.60 15.14 61.05
N SER A 380 6.16 14.90 62.24
CA SER A 380 5.46 14.17 63.30
C SER A 380 4.25 14.94 63.83
N PHE A 381 4.35 16.27 64.00
CA PHE A 381 3.23 17.11 64.41
C PHE A 381 2.16 17.20 63.33
N ALA A 382 2.55 17.29 62.07
CA ALA A 382 1.62 17.25 60.95
C ALA A 382 0.82 15.94 60.95
N ARG A 383 1.48 14.80 61.19
CA ARG A 383 0.81 13.49 61.26
C ARG A 383 -0.19 13.41 62.42
N GLU A 384 0.21 13.80 63.63
CA GLU A 384 -0.68 13.78 64.80
C GLU A 384 -1.88 14.72 64.62
N PHE A 385 -1.66 15.89 64.01
CA PHE A 385 -2.72 16.86 63.76
C PHE A 385 -3.73 16.38 62.72
N VAL A 386 -3.24 15.74 61.65
CA VAL A 386 -4.07 15.16 60.59
C VAL A 386 -4.86 13.94 61.10
N GLU A 387 -4.23 13.06 61.88
CA GLU A 387 -4.91 11.91 62.51
C GLU A 387 -6.04 12.37 63.45
N LYS A 388 -5.82 13.43 64.24
CA LYS A 388 -6.84 14.02 65.11
C LYS A 388 -7.96 14.72 64.33
N ALA A 389 -7.64 15.35 63.20
CA ALA A 389 -8.66 15.98 62.36
C ALA A 389 -9.55 14.94 61.67
N LEU A 390 -8.98 13.79 61.30
CA LEU A 390 -9.67 12.71 60.60
C LEU A 390 -10.35 11.68 61.53
N SER A 391 -10.07 11.69 62.85
CA SER A 391 -10.62 10.72 63.81
C SER A 391 -12.15 10.76 63.96
N ASP A 392 -12.78 11.89 63.62
CA ASP A 392 -14.23 12.07 63.75
C ASP A 392 -15.05 11.47 62.58
N ASN A 393 -14.39 10.84 61.59
CA ASN A 393 -14.99 10.22 60.39
C ASN A 393 -15.93 11.14 59.58
N LYS A 394 -15.81 12.45 59.74
CA LYS A 394 -16.51 13.47 58.94
C LYS A 394 -15.62 13.96 57.81
N PRO A 395 -16.17 14.36 56.65
CA PRO A 395 -15.39 14.99 55.60
C PRO A 395 -14.81 16.30 56.11
N VAL A 396 -13.48 16.41 56.02
CA VAL A 396 -12.71 17.59 56.41
C VAL A 396 -12.15 18.25 55.16
N SER A 397 -12.40 19.55 55.02
CA SER A 397 -11.78 20.35 53.96
C SER A 397 -10.31 20.62 54.30
N ASN A 398 -9.40 20.34 53.36
CA ASN A 398 -7.97 20.63 53.49
C ASN A 398 -7.71 22.11 53.84
N VAL A 399 -8.52 23.02 53.28
CA VAL A 399 -8.47 24.47 53.52
C VAL A 399 -8.74 24.80 54.99
N SER A 400 -9.70 24.12 55.61
CA SER A 400 -10.05 24.34 57.02
C SER A 400 -8.92 23.90 57.97
N VAL A 401 -8.21 22.82 57.65
CA VAL A 401 -7.08 22.29 58.43
C VAL A 401 -5.91 23.25 58.36
N ILE A 402 -5.56 23.69 57.15
CA ILE A 402 -4.40 24.56 56.91
C ILE A 402 -4.65 25.96 57.47
N ARG A 403 -5.86 26.52 57.32
CA ARG A 403 -6.22 27.81 57.93
C ARG A 403 -6.13 27.77 59.46
N ASN A 404 -6.48 26.64 60.08
CA ASN A 404 -6.30 26.45 61.52
C ASN A 404 -4.81 26.39 61.91
N ILE A 405 -3.97 25.73 61.11
CA ILE A 405 -2.51 25.67 61.35
C ILE A 405 -1.89 27.06 61.26
N LEU A 406 -2.21 27.82 60.21
CA LEU A 406 -1.64 29.14 59.96
C LEU A 406 -2.07 30.19 60.99
N ARG A 407 -3.32 30.10 61.51
CA ARG A 407 -3.88 31.10 62.45
C ARG A 407 -3.67 30.79 63.93
N LYS A 408 -3.60 29.53 64.35
CA LYS A 408 -3.69 29.17 65.79
C LYS A 408 -2.42 28.59 66.42
N PHE A 409 -1.40 28.22 65.64
CA PHE A 409 -0.20 27.59 66.20
C PHE A 409 0.88 28.59 66.64
N PRO A 410 1.54 28.36 67.79
CA PRO A 410 2.52 29.29 68.38
C PRO A 410 3.91 29.15 67.74
N PHE A 411 4.00 28.98 66.42
CA PHE A 411 5.26 28.88 65.68
C PHE A 411 5.59 30.19 64.94
N ASN A 412 6.82 30.36 64.49
CA ASN A 412 7.18 31.44 63.56
C ASN A 412 6.50 31.23 62.20
N GLU A 413 6.27 32.31 61.46
CA GLU A 413 5.51 32.31 60.20
C GLU A 413 6.06 31.31 59.17
N THR A 414 7.38 31.23 59.06
CA THR A 414 8.10 30.29 58.19
C THR A 414 7.86 28.83 58.56
N ASP A 415 7.88 28.50 59.85
CA ASP A 415 7.62 27.13 60.32
C ASP A 415 6.13 26.76 60.31
N ARG A 416 5.21 27.73 60.41
CA ARG A 416 3.77 27.50 60.17
C ARG A 416 3.50 27.12 58.72
N LEU A 417 4.13 27.81 57.76
CA LEU A 417 4.00 27.49 56.34
C LEU A 417 4.57 26.10 56.02
N ARG A 418 5.69 25.74 56.64
CA ARG A 418 6.29 24.40 56.50
C ARG A 418 5.43 23.31 57.13
N LEU A 419 4.87 23.56 58.31
CA LEU A 419 3.91 22.64 58.95
C LEU A 419 2.66 22.46 58.08
N ALA A 420 2.14 23.54 57.48
CA ALA A 420 1.03 23.48 56.55
C ALA A 420 1.34 22.61 55.33
N GLN A 421 2.53 22.75 54.73
CA GLN A 421 2.97 21.90 53.61
C GLN A 421 3.12 20.42 54.02
N CYS A 422 3.68 20.14 55.19
CA CYS A 422 3.76 18.79 55.73
C CYS A 422 2.36 18.21 56.00
N ALA A 423 1.43 19.00 56.53
CA ALA A 423 0.05 18.60 56.78
C ALA A 423 -0.72 18.30 55.50
N ILE A 424 -0.53 19.09 54.43
CA ILE A 424 -1.09 18.77 53.09
C ILE A 424 -0.57 17.42 52.60
N LYS A 425 0.76 17.21 52.69
CA LYS A 425 1.37 15.94 52.25
C LYS A 425 0.85 14.75 53.03
N GLU A 426 0.68 14.86 54.35
CA GLU A 426 0.13 13.77 55.16
C GLU A 426 -1.39 13.59 54.94
N LEU A 427 -2.17 14.67 54.75
CA LEU A 427 -3.58 14.59 54.34
C LEU A 427 -3.75 13.80 53.05
N MET A 428 -2.98 14.13 52.01
CA MET A 428 -3.04 13.43 50.72
C MET A 428 -2.60 11.96 50.81
N LYS A 429 -1.77 11.59 51.78
CA LYS A 429 -1.34 10.19 51.98
C LYS A 429 -2.37 9.35 52.73
N GLN A 430 -3.05 9.91 53.71
CA GLN A 430 -3.90 9.16 54.65
C GLN A 430 -5.39 9.11 54.26
N SER A 431 -5.74 9.56 53.05
CA SER A 431 -7.14 9.82 52.72
C SER A 431 -7.55 9.52 51.29
N ASN A 432 -8.86 9.33 51.09
CA ASN A 432 -9.48 9.24 49.77
C ASN A 432 -10.26 10.53 49.51
N ASN A 433 -10.00 11.17 48.37
CA ASN A 433 -10.77 12.33 47.90
C ASN A 433 -12.20 11.89 47.54
N ILE A 434 -13.20 12.66 47.98
CA ILE A 434 -14.63 12.36 47.77
C ILE A 434 -15.26 13.23 46.66
N GLN A 435 -14.49 14.17 46.09
CA GLN A 435 -14.98 15.05 45.03
C GLN A 435 -15.07 14.32 43.68
N ASP A 436 -16.22 13.68 43.41
CA ASP A 436 -16.56 13.22 42.06
C ASP A 436 -17.50 14.19 41.31
N ASP A 437 -18.10 15.20 41.97
CA ASP A 437 -19.15 16.04 41.33
C ASP A 437 -19.04 17.57 41.51
N ILE A 438 -17.93 18.12 42.05
CA ILE A 438 -17.75 19.59 42.19
C ILE A 438 -16.36 20.00 41.69
N SER A 439 -16.30 20.94 40.73
CA SER A 439 -15.03 21.50 40.24
C SER A 439 -14.28 22.19 41.39
N PRO A 440 -13.00 21.86 41.62
CA PRO A 440 -12.26 22.43 42.73
C PRO A 440 -12.02 23.93 42.52
N GLU A 441 -12.26 24.72 43.58
CA GLU A 441 -12.02 26.18 43.59
C GLU A 441 -10.72 26.51 44.33
N TRP A 442 -9.98 27.48 43.81
CA TRP A 442 -8.79 28.03 44.48
C TRP A 442 -9.21 28.99 45.58
N VAL A 443 -8.88 28.65 46.83
CA VAL A 443 -9.26 29.45 48.00
C VAL A 443 -8.04 30.11 48.62
N LEU A 444 -8.14 31.42 48.84
CA LEU A 444 -7.14 32.22 49.54
C LEU A 444 -7.05 31.83 51.02
N MET A 445 -5.82 31.58 51.47
CA MET A 445 -5.54 31.02 52.80
C MET A 445 -5.19 32.07 53.85
N ASP A 446 -4.65 33.20 53.40
CA ASP A 446 -4.31 34.35 54.24
C ASP A 446 -4.75 35.68 53.61
N GLU A 447 -5.02 36.69 54.44
CA GLU A 447 -5.51 38.01 54.03
C GLU A 447 -4.43 38.83 53.29
N SER A 448 -3.17 38.37 53.32
CA SER A 448 -2.00 38.93 52.64
C SER A 448 -1.84 38.52 51.17
N ALA A 449 -2.82 37.80 50.60
CA ALA A 449 -2.99 37.51 49.16
C ALA A 449 -1.90 36.70 48.44
N ASN A 450 -0.97 36.03 49.14
CA ASN A 450 0.14 35.31 48.51
C ASN A 450 0.06 33.77 48.57
N TYR A 451 -1.03 33.19 49.09
CA TYR A 451 -1.15 31.73 49.20
C TYR A 451 -2.60 31.26 48.92
N GLU A 452 -2.76 30.54 47.81
CA GLU A 452 -4.01 29.92 47.38
C GLU A 452 -3.85 28.40 47.40
N ILE A 453 -4.88 27.70 47.87
CA ILE A 453 -4.92 26.24 47.85
C ILE A 453 -6.25 25.81 47.25
N GLU A 454 -6.18 24.81 46.39
CA GLU A 454 -7.32 24.13 45.81
C GLU A 454 -8.10 23.37 46.89
N GLU A 455 -9.39 23.72 47.08
CA GLU A 455 -10.21 23.11 48.14
C GLU A 455 -10.58 21.66 47.79
N GLN A 456 -10.14 20.74 48.66
CA GLN A 456 -10.42 19.32 48.57
C GLN A 456 -11.05 18.81 49.86
N TRP A 457 -12.12 18.03 49.72
CA TRP A 457 -12.85 17.41 50.83
C TRP A 457 -12.41 15.97 51.03
N ILE A 458 -11.95 15.69 52.23
CA ILE A 458 -11.15 14.52 52.55
C ILE A 458 -11.79 13.74 53.70
N ILE A 459 -11.91 12.40 53.60
CA ILE A 459 -12.28 11.51 54.73
C ILE A 459 -11.14 10.52 54.99
N SER A 460 -11.00 10.13 56.26
CA SER A 460 -10.08 9.08 56.73
C SER A 460 -10.20 7.82 55.87
N GLN A 461 -9.08 7.26 55.41
CA GLN A 461 -9.07 5.90 54.86
C GLN A 461 -9.41 4.91 55.99
N GLY A 462 -10.70 4.64 56.18
CA GLY A 462 -11.14 3.54 57.02
C GLY A 462 -10.59 2.23 56.47
N GLY A 463 -9.93 1.45 57.32
CA GLY A 463 -9.52 0.08 57.02
C GLY A 463 -10.73 -0.77 56.67
N LEU A 464 -11.08 -0.81 55.39
CA LEU A 464 -11.93 -1.84 54.79
C LEU A 464 -11.04 -3.07 54.58
N ASN A 465 -10.76 -3.75 55.69
CA ASN A 465 -10.48 -5.18 55.79
C ASN A 465 -10.68 -5.57 57.27
N ASP A 466 -11.96 -5.73 57.64
CA ASP A 466 -12.49 -6.94 58.30
C ASP A 466 -13.98 -7.08 57.93
#